data_AF-A0A197JDG8-F1
#
_entry.id   AF-A0A197JDG8-F1
#
_cell.length_a   1.000
_cell.length_b   1.000
_cell.length_c   1.000
_cell.angle_alpha   90.00
_cell.angle_beta   90.00
_cell.angle_gamma   90.00
#
_symmetry.space_group_name_H-M   'P 1'
#
loop_
_entity.id
_entity.type
_entity.pdbx_description
1 polymer ?
#
loop_
_entity_poly.entity_id
_entity_poly.type
_entity_poly.pdbx_seq_one_letter_code
_entity_poly.pdbx_strand_id
1 'polypeptide(L)'
;MGLFNWFPFIRKKGYNPVLLYHTILTSTTTTGQRRFDVLGTSFHTIRNAYSKHTQDVANRILQKEVERFGNHLNMTLYIDGPQPVEKASTAQVREAARMKALDKPSTSLETFETRMVADLRIRKQHFISIRKNLGSAFY
;
A
#
# COMPACT_ATOMS: atom_id res chain seq x y z
N MET A 1 -4.76 -0.20 -7.95
CA MET A 1 -5.23 1.17 -8.27
C MET A 1 -4.98 1.42 -9.75
N GLY A 2 -5.92 2.02 -10.48
CA GLY A 2 -5.75 2.38 -11.90
C GLY A 2 -6.85 1.81 -12.81
N LEU A 3 -6.77 2.17 -14.10
CA LEU A 3 -7.67 1.67 -15.13
C LEU A 3 -7.27 0.24 -15.55
N PHE A 4 -8.21 -0.69 -15.41
CA PHE A 4 -7.97 -2.08 -15.78
C PHE A 4 -7.69 -2.21 -17.28
N ASN A 5 -6.71 -3.02 -17.66
CA ASN A 5 -6.29 -3.26 -19.05
C ASN A 5 -5.83 -2.02 -19.85
N TRP A 6 -5.66 -0.87 -19.23
CA TRP A 6 -5.22 0.33 -19.94
C TRP A 6 -3.81 0.17 -20.52
N PHE A 7 -2.88 -0.37 -19.73
CA PHE A 7 -1.49 -0.56 -20.19
C PHE A 7 -1.37 -1.54 -21.38
N PRO A 8 -2.00 -2.73 -21.35
CA PRO A 8 -2.09 -3.57 -22.55
C PRO A 8 -2.73 -2.87 -23.76
N PHE A 9 -3.77 -2.07 -23.54
CA PHE A 9 -4.46 -1.34 -24.61
C PHE A 9 -3.56 -0.33 -25.32
N ILE A 10 -2.86 0.54 -24.57
CA ILE A 10 -1.98 1.56 -25.17
C ILE A 10 -0.81 0.94 -25.92
N ARG A 11 -0.26 -0.17 -25.42
CA ARG A 11 0.83 -0.89 -26.11
C ARG A 11 0.37 -1.48 -27.45
N LYS A 12 -0.84 -2.03 -27.52
CA LYS A 12 -1.42 -2.51 -28.79
C LYS A 12 -1.58 -1.41 -29.83
N LYS A 13 -1.66 -0.14 -29.41
CA LYS A 13 -1.73 1.04 -30.28
C LYS A 13 -0.35 1.59 -30.68
N GLY A 14 0.74 0.93 -30.28
CA GLY A 14 2.10 1.35 -30.61
C GLY A 14 2.72 2.33 -29.61
N TYR A 15 1.99 2.73 -28.57
CA TYR A 15 2.56 3.54 -27.50
C TYR A 15 3.38 2.66 -26.57
N ASN A 16 4.69 2.65 -26.78
CA ASN A 16 5.65 2.08 -25.85
C ASN A 16 6.20 3.20 -24.96
N PRO A 17 6.01 3.14 -23.63
CA PRO A 17 6.62 4.11 -22.75
C PRO A 17 8.14 4.00 -22.88
N VAL A 18 8.81 5.14 -23.05
CA VAL A 18 10.26 5.20 -22.93
C VAL A 18 10.60 4.93 -21.46
N LEU A 19 11.48 3.96 -21.22
CA LEU A 19 11.99 3.72 -19.87
C LEU A 19 12.93 4.88 -19.52
N LEU A 20 12.44 5.83 -18.73
CA LEU A 20 13.24 6.98 -18.32
C LEU A 20 14.04 6.61 -17.08
N TYR A 21 15.35 6.43 -17.25
CA TYR A 21 16.28 6.26 -16.14
C TYR A 21 16.39 7.55 -15.33
N HIS A 22 16.75 7.43 -14.04
CA HIS A 22 16.87 8.58 -13.13
C HIS A 22 17.77 9.68 -13.71
N THR A 23 18.86 9.31 -14.40
CA THR A 23 19.78 10.23 -15.08
C THR A 23 19.12 11.05 -16.18
N ILE A 24 18.20 10.44 -16.93
CA ILE A 24 17.41 11.10 -18.00
C ILE A 24 16.31 11.96 -17.39
N LEU A 25 15.67 11.52 -16.30
CA LEU A 25 14.69 12.30 -15.58
C LEU A 25 15.30 13.59 -14.99
N THR A 26 16.54 13.54 -14.51
CA THR A 26 17.24 14.73 -14.02
C THR A 26 17.65 15.70 -15.13
N SER A 27 17.94 15.22 -16.35
CA SER A 27 18.33 16.09 -17.47
C SER A 27 17.15 16.67 -18.26
N THR A 28 15.98 16.01 -18.24
CA THR A 28 14.79 16.44 -18.98
C THR A 28 13.89 17.41 -18.21
N THR A 29 13.91 17.39 -16.88
CA THR A 29 13.21 18.40 -16.06
C THR A 29 14.16 19.52 -15.66
N THR A 30 14.49 20.40 -16.60
CA THR A 30 15.28 21.62 -16.33
C THR A 30 14.52 22.69 -15.55
N THR A 31 13.18 22.60 -15.48
CA THR A 31 12.31 23.59 -14.78
C THR A 31 11.10 22.96 -14.06
N GLY A 32 10.91 21.64 -14.15
CA GLY A 32 9.66 20.99 -13.73
C GLY A 32 9.68 20.49 -12.29
N GLN A 33 8.95 21.16 -11.39
CA GLN A 33 8.57 20.56 -10.10
C GLN A 33 7.78 19.26 -10.35
N ARG A 34 8.30 18.15 -9.84
CA ARG A 34 7.67 16.83 -9.95
C ARG A 34 6.47 16.77 -9.03
N ARG A 35 5.36 16.21 -9.51
CA ARG A 35 4.19 15.94 -8.67
C ARG A 35 4.18 14.46 -8.34
N PHE A 36 4.25 14.15 -7.05
CA PHE A 36 4.36 12.78 -6.57
C PHE A 36 3.06 12.37 -5.87
N ASP A 37 2.33 11.44 -6.47
CA ASP A 37 1.18 10.78 -5.83
C ASP A 37 1.70 9.76 -4.80
N VAL A 38 1.61 10.13 -3.52
CA VAL A 38 2.15 9.33 -2.41
C VAL A 38 1.42 8.00 -2.29
N LEU A 39 0.09 8.02 -2.35
CA LEU A 39 -0.69 6.80 -2.16
C LEU A 39 -0.60 5.93 -3.41
N GLY A 40 -0.74 6.47 -4.60
CA GLY A 40 -0.66 5.68 -5.84
C GLY A 40 0.71 5.02 -6.04
N THR A 41 1.80 5.73 -5.70
CA THR A 41 3.16 5.25 -5.96
C THR A 41 3.70 4.41 -4.81
N SER A 42 3.50 4.84 -3.56
CA SER A 42 4.14 4.24 -2.38
C SER A 42 3.19 3.36 -1.55
N PHE A 43 1.97 3.07 -2.01
CA PHE A 43 1.00 2.23 -1.28
C PHE A 43 1.61 0.96 -0.69
N HIS A 44 2.35 0.20 -1.50
CA HIS A 44 2.95 -1.06 -1.08
C HIS A 44 4.03 -0.85 0.00
N THR A 45 4.83 0.21 -0.12
CA THR A 45 5.85 0.56 0.86
C THR A 45 5.22 0.98 2.17
N ILE A 46 4.23 1.87 2.14
CA ILE A 46 3.45 2.30 3.32
C ILE A 46 2.86 1.07 3.99
N ARG A 47 2.12 0.26 3.25
CA ARG A 47 1.49 -0.95 3.78
C ARG A 47 2.50 -1.88 4.45
N ASN A 48 3.61 -2.19 3.77
CA ASN A 48 4.61 -3.11 4.28
C ASN A 48 5.32 -2.55 5.52
N ALA A 49 5.65 -1.26 5.51
CA ALA A 49 6.41 -0.61 6.57
C ALA A 49 5.59 -0.54 7.86
N TYR A 50 4.37 0.00 7.78
CA TYR A 50 3.50 0.19 8.96
C TYR A 50 2.88 -1.12 9.46
N SER A 51 2.84 -2.17 8.65
CA SER A 51 2.39 -3.50 9.12
C SER A 51 3.46 -4.28 9.89
N LYS A 52 4.74 -3.89 9.82
CA LYS A 52 5.87 -4.71 10.30
C LYS A 52 6.80 -4.01 11.26
N HIS A 53 6.77 -2.69 11.29
CA HIS A 53 7.72 -1.88 12.03
C HIS A 53 6.99 -0.89 12.93
N THR A 54 7.70 -0.38 13.94
CA THR A 54 7.23 0.76 14.72
C THR A 54 7.08 1.98 13.83
N GLN A 55 6.26 2.93 14.26
CA GLN A 55 5.95 4.13 13.50
C GLN A 55 7.20 4.89 13.05
N ASP A 56 8.19 5.07 13.93
CA ASP A 56 9.44 5.78 13.59
C ASP A 56 10.25 5.09 12.48
N VAL A 57 10.35 3.77 12.56
CA VAL A 57 11.06 2.98 11.55
C VAL A 57 10.28 2.99 10.23
N ALA A 58 8.95 2.88 10.29
CA ALA A 58 8.09 2.94 9.12
C ALA A 58 8.17 4.31 8.41
N ASN A 59 8.15 5.41 9.17
CA ASN A 59 8.34 6.77 8.67
C ASN A 59 9.68 6.89 7.93
N ARG A 60 10.77 6.38 8.52
CA ARG A 60 12.11 6.43 7.90
C ARG A 60 12.19 5.60 6.60
N ILE A 61 11.51 4.46 6.54
CA ILE A 61 11.43 3.64 5.32
C ILE A 61 10.66 4.41 4.23
N LEU A 62 9.52 5.00 4.58
CA LEU A 62 8.72 5.78 3.63
C LEU A 62 9.48 7.00 3.11
N GLN A 63 10.16 7.73 4.00
CA GLN A 63 11.00 8.86 3.64
C GLN A 63 12.06 8.45 2.61
N LYS A 64 12.82 7.37 2.89
CA LYS A 64 13.81 6.86 1.95
C LYS A 64 13.23 6.50 0.59
N GLU A 65 12.03 5.92 0.57
CA GLU A 65 11.37 5.57 -0.68
C GLU A 65 10.96 6.82 -1.48
N VAL A 66 10.40 7.83 -0.82
CA VAL A 66 10.02 9.11 -1.44
C VAL A 66 11.26 9.84 -1.97
N GLU A 67 12.35 9.86 -1.21
CA GLU A 67 13.61 10.53 -1.59
C GLU A 67 14.25 9.95 -2.87
N ARG A 68 13.93 8.71 -3.26
CA ARG A 68 14.38 8.11 -4.53
C ARG A 68 13.83 8.84 -5.76
N PHE A 69 12.72 9.55 -5.62
CA PHE A 69 12.04 10.23 -6.72
C PHE A 69 12.34 11.73 -6.79
N GLY A 70 12.85 12.31 -5.71
CA GLY A 70 13.19 13.72 -5.63
C GLY A 70 13.35 14.19 -4.19
N ASN A 71 13.49 15.49 -4.01
CA ASN A 71 13.56 16.14 -2.72
C ASN A 71 12.56 17.32 -2.65
N HIS A 72 12.45 17.95 -1.49
CA HIS A 72 11.50 19.04 -1.28
C HIS A 72 11.69 20.26 -2.21
N LEU A 73 12.87 20.42 -2.84
CA LEU A 73 13.14 21.54 -3.75
C LEU A 73 12.59 21.30 -5.16
N ASN A 74 12.53 20.03 -5.59
CA ASN A 74 12.15 19.66 -6.95
C ASN A 74 10.91 18.76 -7.03
N MET A 75 10.26 18.48 -5.91
CA MET A 75 9.12 17.58 -5.82
C MET A 75 8.07 18.08 -4.82
N THR A 76 6.81 18.05 -5.24
CA THR A 76 5.64 18.31 -4.41
C THR A 76 4.89 17.01 -4.19
N LEU A 77 4.63 16.69 -2.92
CA LEU A 77 3.89 15.50 -2.52
C LEU A 77 2.38 15.78 -2.56
N TYR A 78 1.63 14.87 -3.16
CA TYR A 78 0.17 14.86 -3.16
C TYR A 78 -0.30 13.66 -2.36
N ILE A 79 -1.10 13.94 -1.33
CA ILE A 79 -1.79 12.95 -0.52
C ILE A 79 -3.27 13.05 -0.91
N ASP A 80 -3.91 11.91 -1.17
CA ASP A 80 -5.33 11.92 -1.54
C ASP A 80 -6.17 12.56 -0.44
N GLY A 81 -7.09 13.42 -0.85
CA GLY A 81 -8.16 13.93 -0.01
C GLY A 81 -9.34 12.95 0.10
N PRO A 82 -10.50 13.44 0.56
CA PRO A 82 -11.73 12.65 0.60
C PRO A 82 -12.06 12.04 -0.76
N GLN A 83 -12.55 10.79 -0.74
CA GLN A 83 -12.87 10.07 -1.96
C GLN A 83 -14.06 10.72 -2.69
N PRO A 84 -13.99 10.90 -4.02
CA PRO A 84 -15.09 11.47 -4.79
C PRO A 84 -16.29 10.51 -4.82
N VAL A 85 -17.51 11.08 -4.88
CA VAL A 85 -18.79 10.34 -4.78
C VAL A 85 -18.92 9.28 -5.88
N GLU A 86 -18.40 9.54 -7.07
CA GLU A 86 -18.44 8.63 -8.22
C GLU A 86 -17.65 7.34 -7.96
N LYS A 87 -16.72 7.34 -7.00
CA LYS A 87 -15.97 6.14 -6.60
C LYS A 87 -16.57 5.42 -5.39
N ALA A 88 -17.75 5.83 -4.90
CA ALA A 88 -18.38 5.23 -3.73
C ALA A 88 -18.64 3.71 -3.90
N SER A 89 -19.10 3.27 -5.07
CA SER A 89 -19.31 1.84 -5.35
C SER A 89 -18.01 1.03 -5.28
N THR A 90 -16.92 1.58 -5.81
CA THR A 90 -15.59 0.96 -5.73
C THR A 90 -15.08 0.95 -4.29
N ALA A 91 -15.38 1.99 -3.51
CA ALA A 91 -15.07 2.04 -2.08
C ALA A 91 -15.80 0.93 -1.32
N GLN A 92 -17.11 0.77 -1.56
CA GLN A 92 -17.94 -0.27 -0.94
C GLN A 92 -17.44 -1.68 -1.26
N VAL A 93 -17.07 -1.95 -2.53
CA VAL A 93 -16.51 -3.27 -2.90
C VAL A 93 -15.20 -3.54 -2.19
N ARG A 94 -14.32 -2.54 -2.07
CA ARG A 94 -13.05 -2.68 -1.33
C ARG A 94 -13.29 -2.87 0.15
N GLU A 95 -14.26 -2.16 0.72
CA GLU A 95 -14.62 -2.29 2.12
C GLU A 95 -15.23 -3.66 2.43
N ALA A 96 -16.09 -4.17 1.56
CA ALA A 96 -16.63 -5.53 1.69
C ALA A 96 -15.50 -6.59 1.61
N ALA A 97 -14.53 -6.41 0.72
CA ALA A 97 -13.36 -7.28 0.64
C ALA A 97 -12.50 -7.21 1.91
N ARG A 98 -12.31 -5.99 2.46
CA ARG A 98 -11.61 -5.75 3.72
C ARG A 98 -12.31 -6.43 4.89
N MET A 99 -13.62 -6.25 5.03
CA MET A 99 -14.43 -6.88 6.08
C MET A 99 -14.34 -8.40 6.01
N LYS A 100 -14.48 -8.99 4.82
CA LYS A 100 -14.32 -10.43 4.62
C LYS A 100 -12.91 -10.93 4.96
N ALA A 101 -11.89 -10.10 4.72
CA ALA A 101 -10.52 -10.43 5.09
C ALA A 101 -10.25 -10.26 6.59
N LEU A 102 -11.03 -9.43 7.30
CA LEU A 102 -11.01 -9.27 8.76
C LEU A 102 -11.68 -10.43 9.51
N ASP A 103 -12.57 -11.21 8.88
CA ASP A 103 -13.15 -12.40 9.52
C ASP A 103 -12.07 -13.41 9.94
N LYS A 104 -11.06 -13.63 9.08
CA LYS A 104 -9.98 -14.59 9.34
C LYS A 104 -9.15 -14.27 10.59
N PRO A 105 -8.67 -13.03 10.81
CA PRO A 105 -8.02 -12.68 12.06
C PRO A 105 -8.96 -12.74 13.25
N SER A 106 -10.24 -12.37 13.12
CA SER A 106 -11.22 -12.50 14.21
C SER A 106 -11.35 -13.94 14.68
N THR A 107 -11.57 -14.91 13.78
CA THR A 107 -11.63 -16.34 14.14
C THR A 107 -10.30 -16.84 14.73
N SER A 108 -9.18 -16.32 14.25
CA SER A 108 -7.85 -16.68 14.78
C SER A 108 -7.64 -16.17 16.21
N LEU A 109 -8.20 -14.99 16.53
CA LEU A 109 -8.19 -14.41 17.86
C LEU A 109 -9.14 -15.18 18.79
N GLU A 110 -10.36 -15.48 18.36
CA GLU A 110 -11.32 -16.30 19.12
C GLU A 110 -10.74 -17.68 19.47
N THR A 111 -10.07 -18.32 18.51
CA THR A 111 -9.41 -19.62 18.75
C THR A 111 -8.29 -19.49 19.78
N PHE A 112 -7.52 -18.39 19.72
CA PHE A 112 -6.45 -18.11 20.67
C PHE A 112 -7.00 -17.85 22.08
N GLU A 113 -8.04 -17.03 22.19
CA GLU A 113 -8.73 -16.71 23.43
C GLU A 113 -9.35 -17.94 24.07
N THR A 114 -10.07 -18.76 23.28
CA THR A 114 -10.65 -20.02 23.76
C THR A 114 -9.59 -20.94 24.35
N ARG A 115 -8.42 -21.05 23.72
CA ARG A 115 -7.31 -21.85 24.25
C ARG A 115 -6.71 -21.26 25.51
N MET A 116 -6.61 -19.93 25.59
CA MET A 116 -6.10 -19.24 26.77
C MET A 116 -7.04 -19.43 27.97
N VAL A 117 -8.35 -19.29 27.78
CA VAL A 117 -9.37 -19.49 28.83
C VAL A 117 -9.43 -20.95 29.29
N ALA A 118 -9.26 -21.89 28.37
CA ALA A 118 -9.24 -23.33 28.68
C ALA A 118 -7.87 -23.85 29.20
N ASP A 119 -6.92 -22.94 29.50
CA ASP A 119 -5.55 -23.24 29.92
C ASP A 119 -4.81 -24.25 29.01
N LEU A 120 -5.14 -24.21 27.71
CA LEU A 120 -4.54 -25.06 26.70
C LEU A 120 -3.23 -24.44 26.20
N ARG A 121 -2.23 -25.29 25.96
CA ARG A 121 -0.92 -24.85 25.45
C ARG A 121 -1.03 -23.93 24.23
N ILE A 122 -0.50 -22.73 24.37
CA ILE A 122 -0.37 -21.73 23.31
C ILE A 122 0.98 -21.91 22.59
N ARG A 123 0.92 -22.06 21.26
CA ARG A 123 2.10 -22.20 20.39
C ARG A 123 2.36 -20.92 19.58
N LYS A 124 3.62 -20.71 19.20
CA LYS A 124 4.08 -19.64 18.28
C LYS A 124 3.24 -19.53 17.00
N GLN A 125 2.75 -20.66 16.48
CA GLN A 125 1.93 -20.71 15.27
C GLN A 125 0.63 -19.92 15.38
N HIS A 126 0.00 -19.82 16.57
CA HIS A 126 -1.22 -19.02 16.72
C HIS A 126 -0.94 -17.53 16.54
N PHE A 127 0.16 -17.02 17.12
CA PHE A 127 0.61 -15.64 16.91
C PHE A 127 0.96 -15.36 15.45
N ILE A 128 1.64 -16.31 14.78
CA ILE A 128 1.95 -16.19 13.34
C ILE A 128 0.67 -16.14 12.50
N SER A 129 -0.32 -16.99 12.82
CA SER A 129 -1.61 -17.04 12.12
C SER A 129 -2.36 -15.72 12.25
N ILE A 130 -2.50 -15.20 13.48
CA ILE A 130 -3.14 -13.91 13.75
C ILE A 130 -2.42 -12.80 12.97
N ARG A 131 -1.09 -12.71 13.06
CA ARG A 131 -0.31 -11.68 12.36
C ARG A 131 -0.47 -11.77 10.84
N LYS A 132 -0.44 -12.98 10.28
CA LYS A 132 -0.59 -13.21 8.83
C LYS A 132 -1.98 -12.82 8.34
N ASN A 133 -3.01 -13.23 9.09
CA ASN A 133 -4.41 -12.98 8.73
C ASN A 133 -4.77 -11.49 8.89
N LEU A 134 -4.28 -10.83 9.95
CA LEU A 134 -4.39 -9.36 10.11
C LEU A 134 -3.71 -8.64 8.95
N GLY A 135 -2.50 -9.07 8.58
CA GLY A 135 -1.80 -8.53 7.42
C GLY A 135 -2.68 -8.54 6.18
N SER A 136 -3.32 -9.68 5.88
CA SER A 136 -4.18 -9.84 4.69
C SER A 136 -5.47 -9.00 4.68
N ALA A 137 -5.94 -8.53 5.84
CA ALA A 137 -7.09 -7.65 5.92
C ALA A 137 -6.81 -6.26 5.38
N PHE A 138 -5.54 -5.84 5.46
CA PHE A 138 -5.08 -4.61 4.84
C PHE A 138 -4.51 -4.87 3.44
N TYR A 139 -4.80 -6.05 2.81
CA TYR A 139 -4.42 -6.42 1.43
C TYR A 139 -5.37 -5.93 0.33
#